data_AF-A0A8H7X297-F1
#
_entry.id   AF-A0A8H7X297-F1
#
_cell.length_a   1.000
_cell.length_b   1.000
_cell.length_c   1.000
_cell.angle_alpha   90.00
_cell.angle_beta   90.00
_cell.angle_gamma   90.00
#
_symmetry.space_group_name_H-M   'P 1'
#
loop_
_entity.id
_entity.type
_entity.pdbx_description
1 polymer ?
#
loop_
_entity_poly.entity_id
_entity_poly.type
_entity_poly.pdbx_seq_one_letter_code
_entity_poly.pdbx_strand_id
1 'polypeptide(L)'
;MAPETIFAVLYFHFVEPLLIDERENWDNLAHGTTYSAEETKRLEDQWAEEDRKDAEKEKEKEKEKEKEKEKEKGDAKKKEDDKPEEAEKNKTKADEEEKKKILAGAEKEKDGKSEDGKGAKENSTTDQKAEDQKPVQETNAPSKSPKRLSKRADHQKQTDIEKAAHLSFENCAKACTAKPEYFQYVHGDAKCKLGHSFRLGKYAAPGDWDRIEWRSGWNLTRIRTWTKQKSCEGPKWPDWVG
;
A
#
# COMPACT_ATOMS: atom_id res chain seq x y z
N MET A 1 4.71 -30.08 23.60
CA MET A 1 3.66 -29.91 22.57
C MET A 1 2.58 -29.04 23.19
N ALA A 2 2.24 -27.91 22.59
CA ALA A 2 1.10 -27.12 23.08
C ALA A 2 -0.19 -27.92 22.80
N PRO A 3 -1.17 -27.94 23.72
CA PRO A 3 -2.45 -28.58 23.45
C PRO A 3 -3.11 -27.90 22.24
N GLU A 4 -3.51 -28.69 21.24
CA GLU A 4 -4.31 -28.17 20.13
C GLU A 4 -5.60 -27.59 20.69
N THR A 5 -5.97 -26.40 20.23
CA THR A 5 -7.20 -25.76 20.72
C THR A 5 -8.43 -26.45 20.16
N ILE A 6 -9.53 -26.41 20.91
CA ILE A 6 -10.83 -26.93 20.46
C ILE A 6 -11.21 -26.34 19.10
N PHE A 7 -10.91 -25.06 18.86
CA PHE A 7 -11.17 -24.41 17.57
C PHE A 7 -10.35 -25.04 16.43
N ALA A 8 -9.05 -25.26 16.62
CA ALA A 8 -8.22 -25.88 15.61
C ALA A 8 -8.74 -27.28 15.25
N VAL A 9 -9.10 -28.09 16.26
CA VAL A 9 -9.69 -29.42 16.06
C VAL A 9 -11.00 -29.35 15.27
N LEU A 10 -11.91 -28.45 15.64
CA LEU A 10 -13.18 -28.27 14.91
C LEU A 10 -12.96 -27.79 13.48
N TYR A 11 -12.04 -26.84 13.27
CA TYR A 11 -11.68 -26.35 11.94
C TYR A 11 -11.14 -27.49 11.07
N PHE A 12 -10.16 -28.26 11.57
CA PHE A 12 -9.53 -29.34 10.83
C PHE A 12 -10.50 -30.49 10.50
N HIS A 13 -11.45 -30.79 11.39
CA HIS A 13 -12.41 -31.87 11.14
C HIS A 13 -13.60 -31.45 10.28
N PHE A 14 -14.15 -30.24 10.48
CA PHE A 14 -15.43 -29.87 9.86
C PHE A 14 -15.30 -28.84 8.74
N VAL A 15 -14.28 -27.97 8.76
CA VAL A 15 -14.19 -26.85 7.83
C VAL A 15 -13.13 -27.10 6.76
N GLU A 16 -11.92 -27.54 7.14
CA GLU A 16 -10.81 -27.73 6.22
C GLU A 16 -11.12 -28.72 5.07
N PRO A 17 -11.76 -29.89 5.30
CA PRO A 17 -12.06 -30.82 4.20
C PRO A 17 -13.04 -30.24 3.17
N LEU A 18 -13.78 -29.20 3.54
CA LEU A 18 -14.73 -28.51 2.66
C LEU A 18 -14.08 -27.32 1.95
N LEU A 19 -12.97 -26.79 2.48
CA LEU A 19 -12.20 -25.73 1.86
C LEU A 19 -11.30 -26.32 0.76
N ILE A 20 -11.61 -25.97 -0.48
CA ILE A 20 -10.81 -26.27 -1.68
C ILE A 20 -10.19 -24.94 -2.12
N ASP A 21 -9.00 -24.96 -2.71
CA ASP A 21 -8.33 -23.73 -3.16
C ASP A 21 -9.22 -22.89 -4.09
N GLU A 22 -9.97 -23.55 -4.97
CA GLU A 22 -10.85 -22.93 -5.95
C GLU A 22 -12.15 -23.72 -6.12
N ARG A 23 -13.27 -23.01 -6.32
CA ARG A 23 -14.57 -23.59 -6.68
C ARG A 23 -15.28 -22.74 -7.73
N GLU A 24 -15.78 -23.41 -8.75
CA GLU A 24 -16.67 -22.83 -9.76
C GLU A 24 -18.12 -22.81 -9.28
N ASN A 25 -18.91 -21.86 -9.78
CA ASN A 25 -20.34 -21.70 -9.51
C ASN A 25 -20.63 -21.64 -8.00
N TRP A 26 -19.80 -20.87 -7.29
CA TRP A 26 -19.83 -20.84 -5.85
C TRP A 26 -19.65 -19.41 -5.36
N ASP A 27 -20.57 -18.93 -4.53
CA ASP A 27 -20.46 -17.63 -3.87
C ASP A 27 -20.05 -17.84 -2.41
N ASN A 28 -18.78 -17.59 -2.12
CA ASN A 28 -18.24 -17.67 -0.76
C ASN A 28 -18.62 -16.47 0.12
N LEU A 29 -19.47 -15.55 -0.37
CA LEU A 29 -19.93 -14.37 0.35
C LEU A 29 -18.77 -13.50 0.83
N ALA A 30 -17.80 -13.23 -0.05
CA ALA A 30 -16.71 -12.30 0.25
C ALA A 30 -17.29 -10.90 0.49
N HIS A 31 -17.38 -10.52 1.76
CA HIS A 31 -17.74 -9.19 2.21
C HIS A 31 -16.45 -8.46 2.61
N GLY A 32 -15.95 -7.63 1.71
CA GLY A 32 -14.79 -6.79 1.94
C GLY A 32 -14.53 -5.92 0.73
N THR A 33 -13.26 -5.63 0.47
CA THR A 33 -12.85 -4.75 -0.63
C THR A 33 -13.30 -5.30 -1.97
N THR A 34 -13.98 -4.47 -2.75
CA THR A 34 -14.42 -4.80 -4.11
C THR A 34 -13.57 -4.02 -5.10
N TYR A 35 -13.17 -4.68 -6.18
CA TYR A 35 -12.54 -4.07 -7.33
C TYR A 35 -13.44 -4.30 -8.53
N SER A 36 -13.73 -3.23 -9.25
CA SER A 36 -14.50 -3.25 -10.48
C SER A 36 -13.94 -2.22 -11.45
N ALA A 37 -14.24 -2.36 -12.74
CA ALA A 37 -13.84 -1.39 -13.75
C ALA A 37 -14.42 0.01 -13.44
N GLU A 38 -15.69 0.06 -13.05
CA GLU A 38 -16.39 1.30 -12.71
C GLU A 38 -15.81 1.98 -11.47
N GLU A 39 -15.54 1.22 -10.41
CA GLU A 39 -14.96 1.75 -9.17
C GLU A 39 -13.53 2.23 -9.39
N THR A 40 -12.72 1.47 -10.12
CA THR A 40 -11.35 1.88 -10.50
C THR A 40 -11.39 3.21 -11.25
N LYS A 41 -12.25 3.34 -12.27
CA LYS A 41 -12.39 4.58 -13.05
C LYS A 41 -12.85 5.74 -12.19
N ARG A 42 -13.84 5.53 -11.31
CA ARG A 42 -14.33 6.56 -10.39
C ARG A 42 -13.23 7.07 -9.45
N LEU A 43 -12.39 6.18 -8.94
CA LEU A 43 -11.26 6.56 -8.10
C LEU A 43 -10.20 7.35 -8.88
N GLU A 44 -9.92 6.95 -10.11
CA GLU A 44 -9.00 7.69 -10.99
C GLU A 44 -9.50 9.09 -11.32
N ASP A 45 -10.79 9.22 -11.64
CA ASP A 45 -11.42 10.53 -11.89
C ASP A 45 -11.41 11.41 -10.63
N GLN A 46 -11.63 10.83 -9.44
CA GLN A 46 -11.56 11.53 -8.16
C GLN A 46 -10.15 12.06 -7.88
N TRP A 47 -9.12 11.25 -8.09
CA TRP A 47 -7.73 11.70 -7.89
C TRP A 47 -7.32 12.77 -8.91
N ALA A 48 -7.71 12.63 -10.17
CA ALA A 48 -7.44 13.66 -11.17
C ALA A 48 -8.11 15.01 -10.82
N GLU A 49 -9.33 14.95 -10.26
CA GLU A 49 -10.04 16.13 -9.76
C GLU A 49 -9.34 16.77 -8.55
N GLU A 50 -8.85 15.96 -7.61
CA GLU A 50 -8.09 16.42 -6.44
C GLU A 50 -6.77 17.08 -6.85
N ASP A 51 -6.03 16.47 -7.78
CA ASP A 51 -4.79 17.01 -8.34
C ASP A 51 -5.04 18.36 -9.02
N ARG A 52 -6.15 18.50 -9.77
CA ARG A 52 -6.54 19.77 -10.38
C ARG A 52 -6.82 20.84 -9.32
N LYS A 53 -7.59 20.50 -8.28
CA LYS A 53 -7.93 21.42 -7.18
C LYS A 53 -6.70 21.87 -6.41
N ASP A 54 -5.75 20.97 -6.17
CA ASP A 54 -4.53 21.32 -5.45
C ASP A 54 -3.59 22.14 -6.34
N ALA A 55 -3.51 21.86 -7.66
CA ALA A 55 -2.82 22.73 -8.60
C ALA A 55 -3.43 24.14 -8.71
N GLU A 56 -4.76 24.26 -8.67
CA GLU A 56 -5.46 25.56 -8.63
C GLU A 56 -5.16 26.34 -7.35
N LYS A 57 -5.19 25.68 -6.19
CA LYS A 57 -4.82 26.31 -4.89
C LYS A 57 -3.38 26.78 -4.87
N GLU A 58 -2.45 26.02 -5.43
CA GLU A 58 -1.05 26.45 -5.51
C GLU A 58 -0.90 27.69 -6.41
N LYS A 59 -1.59 27.71 -7.56
CA LYS A 59 -1.64 28.91 -8.43
C LYS A 59 -2.26 30.13 -7.73
N GLU A 60 -3.29 29.95 -6.90
CA GLU A 60 -3.88 31.03 -6.12
C GLU A 60 -2.91 31.57 -5.05
N LYS A 61 -2.24 30.69 -4.31
CA LYS A 61 -1.22 31.08 -3.33
C LYS A 61 -0.05 31.82 -3.97
N GLU A 62 0.37 31.42 -5.18
CA GLU A 62 1.41 32.12 -5.93
C GLU A 62 0.97 33.53 -6.31
N LYS A 63 -0.26 33.70 -6.82
CA LYS A 63 -0.82 35.03 -7.13
C LYS A 63 -0.95 35.93 -5.90
N GLU A 64 -1.32 35.37 -4.75
CA GLU A 64 -1.37 36.12 -3.49
C GLU A 64 0.02 36.61 -3.06
N LYS A 65 1.03 35.72 -3.10
CA LYS A 65 2.42 36.08 -2.81
C LYS A 65 2.98 37.14 -3.75
N GLU A 66 2.62 37.10 -5.05
CA GLU A 66 3.01 38.14 -6.00
C GLU A 66 2.38 39.49 -5.67
N LYS A 67 1.08 39.53 -5.35
CA LYS A 67 0.38 40.75 -4.93
C LYS A 67 0.95 41.35 -3.65
N GLU A 68 1.35 40.52 -2.68
CA GLU A 68 2.02 40.99 -1.46
C GLU A 68 3.37 41.64 -1.76
N LYS A 69 4.20 41.01 -2.61
CA LYS A 69 5.50 41.57 -3.03
C LYS A 69 5.36 42.90 -3.78
N GLU A 70 4.31 43.07 -4.58
CA GLU A 70 4.05 44.34 -5.27
C GLU A 70 3.65 45.46 -4.30
N LYS A 71 2.85 45.15 -3.28
CA LYS A 71 2.49 46.12 -2.23
C LYS A 71 3.71 46.60 -1.43
N GLU A 72 4.58 45.68 -1.01
CA GLU A 72 5.81 46.01 -0.26
C GLU A 72 6.74 46.94 -1.04
N LYS A 73 6.85 46.75 -2.37
CA LYS A 73 7.64 47.64 -3.25
C LYS A 73 7.05 49.04 -3.37
N GLY A 74 5.72 49.17 -3.35
CA GLY A 74 5.03 50.47 -3.41
C GLY A 74 5.29 51.32 -2.16
N ASP A 75 5.25 50.71 -0.98
CA ASP A 75 5.45 51.41 0.30
C ASP A 75 6.91 51.83 0.54
N ALA A 76 7.88 51.08 0.02
CA ALA A 76 9.30 51.46 0.09
C ALA A 76 9.60 52.74 -0.70
N LYS A 77 9.01 52.89 -1.89
CA LYS A 77 9.23 54.06 -2.75
C LYS A 77 8.67 55.35 -2.14
N LYS A 78 7.57 55.26 -1.38
CA LYS A 78 6.95 56.43 -0.73
C LYS A 78 7.74 56.95 0.48
N LYS A 79 8.69 56.18 1.02
CA LYS A 79 9.55 56.60 2.14
C LYS A 79 10.85 57.30 1.71
N GLU A 80 11.22 57.27 0.43
CA GLU A 80 12.41 57.99 -0.07
C GLU A 80 12.14 59.46 -0.38
N ASP A 81 10.88 59.85 -0.67
CA ASP A 81 10.53 61.24 -0.99
C ASP A 81 10.34 62.16 0.25
N ASP A 82 10.40 61.60 1.46
CA ASP A 82 10.28 62.34 2.74
C ASP A 82 11.58 62.28 3.58
N LYS A 83 12.74 62.09 2.94
CA LYS A 83 14.04 62.17 3.61
C LYS A 83 14.61 63.59 3.48
N PRO A 84 14.64 64.39 4.57
CA PRO A 84 15.25 65.70 4.53
C PRO A 84 16.75 65.60 4.24
N GLU A 85 17.16 66.53 3.38
CA GLU A 85 18.49 66.78 2.86
C GLU A 85 19.46 67.22 3.97
N GLU A 86 19.95 66.28 4.77
CA GLU A 86 21.13 66.53 5.61
C GLU A 86 21.99 65.28 5.70
N ALA A 87 23.22 65.39 5.17
CA ALA A 87 24.45 64.66 5.49
C ALA A 87 25.23 64.21 4.25
N GLU A 88 25.68 65.19 3.47
CA GLU A 88 26.87 65.03 2.64
C GLU A 88 28.11 65.26 3.52
N LYS A 89 28.70 64.18 4.06
CA LYS A 89 30.13 64.04 4.43
C LYS A 89 30.37 62.73 5.20
N ASN A 90 30.89 61.73 4.51
CA ASN A 90 32.12 61.02 4.91
C ASN A 90 32.34 59.79 4.02
N LYS A 91 33.20 60.00 3.03
CA LYS A 91 33.83 58.97 2.22
C LYS A 91 35.21 58.75 2.84
N THR A 92 35.51 57.57 3.41
CA THR A 92 36.84 56.95 3.31
C THR A 92 36.91 55.57 3.99
N LYS A 93 37.50 54.63 3.22
CA LYS A 93 38.31 53.47 3.64
C LYS A 93 37.61 52.26 4.29
N ALA A 94 37.50 51.18 3.51
CA ALA A 94 38.22 49.93 3.78
C ALA A 94 37.96 48.92 2.64
N ASP A 95 38.89 48.89 1.68
CA ASP A 95 39.25 47.68 0.92
C ASP A 95 40.16 46.83 1.83
N GLU A 96 39.83 45.57 2.10
CA GLU A 96 40.77 44.42 2.11
C GLU A 96 40.09 43.13 2.60
N GLU A 97 40.49 41.99 2.03
CA GLU A 97 40.06 40.60 2.29
C GLU A 97 38.63 40.27 1.82
N GLU A 98 38.37 39.34 0.89
CA GLU A 98 38.83 37.96 0.95
C GLU A 98 38.67 37.32 -0.44
N LYS A 99 39.81 37.01 -1.08
CA LYS A 99 39.91 36.29 -2.34
C LYS A 99 40.70 35.00 -2.09
N LYS A 100 40.04 33.85 -1.94
CA LYS A 100 40.50 32.50 -2.37
C LYS A 100 39.70 31.35 -1.71
N LYS A 101 38.97 30.59 -2.52
CA LYS A 101 39.09 29.11 -2.63
C LYS A 101 38.08 28.54 -3.64
N ILE A 102 38.58 28.29 -4.85
CA ILE A 102 38.02 27.35 -5.83
C ILE A 102 39.16 26.40 -6.20
N LEU A 103 38.97 25.11 -5.95
CA LEU A 103 39.68 23.94 -6.53
C LEU A 103 38.78 22.74 -6.17
N ALA A 104 38.00 22.22 -7.13
CA ALA A 104 38.35 21.12 -8.05
C ALA A 104 38.51 19.77 -7.33
N GLY A 105 37.57 18.86 -7.60
CA GLY A 105 37.58 17.47 -7.15
C GLY A 105 36.73 16.63 -8.09
N ALA A 106 37.35 16.21 -9.20
CA ALA A 106 36.82 15.32 -10.21
C ALA A 106 37.02 13.85 -9.81
N GLU A 107 36.09 13.02 -10.30
CA GLU A 107 36.26 11.65 -10.80
C GLU A 107 36.87 10.56 -9.89
N LYS A 108 36.05 9.53 -9.63
CA LYS A 108 36.52 8.16 -9.46
C LYS A 108 35.59 7.20 -10.22
N GLU A 109 36.08 6.78 -11.38
CA GLU A 109 35.69 5.53 -12.04
C GLU A 109 36.01 4.34 -11.12
N LYS A 110 35.13 3.34 -11.15
CA LYS A 110 35.44 1.97 -10.72
C LYS A 110 34.93 1.00 -11.78
N ASP A 111 35.86 0.59 -12.63
CA ASP A 111 35.83 -0.69 -13.32
C ASP A 111 35.99 -1.85 -12.33
N GLY A 112 35.23 -2.93 -12.54
CA GLY A 112 35.31 -4.13 -11.72
C GLY A 112 34.33 -5.25 -12.08
N LYS A 113 34.56 -5.90 -13.23
CA LYS A 113 34.76 -7.36 -13.40
C LYS A 113 33.78 -8.36 -12.72
N SER A 114 33.04 -9.14 -13.51
CA SER A 114 33.06 -10.63 -13.53
C SER A 114 32.04 -11.17 -14.56
N GLU A 115 32.47 -11.81 -15.64
CA GLU A 115 32.59 -13.27 -15.87
C GLU A 115 31.38 -13.91 -16.60
N ASP A 116 31.65 -14.25 -17.86
CA ASP A 116 30.99 -15.27 -18.65
C ASP A 116 30.99 -16.63 -17.92
N GLY A 117 29.84 -17.29 -17.90
CA GLY A 117 29.66 -18.64 -17.38
C GLY A 117 28.60 -19.40 -18.17
N LYS A 118 28.94 -19.80 -19.39
CA LYS A 118 28.14 -20.70 -20.25
C LYS A 118 28.51 -22.14 -19.89
N GLY A 119 27.62 -22.85 -19.19
CA GLY A 119 27.80 -24.25 -18.82
C GLY A 119 26.50 -25.03 -18.98
N ALA A 120 26.54 -26.07 -19.81
CA ALA A 120 25.44 -26.97 -20.13
C ALA A 120 25.25 -28.08 -19.05
N LYS A 121 24.12 -28.80 -19.21
CA LYS A 121 23.79 -30.19 -18.82
C LYS A 121 22.88 -30.45 -17.60
N GLU A 122 21.71 -30.98 -17.97
CA GLU A 122 21.16 -32.32 -17.64
C GLU A 122 21.12 -32.79 -16.17
N ASN A 123 19.87 -33.12 -15.80
CA ASN A 123 19.39 -34.26 -15.01
C ASN A 123 19.72 -34.42 -13.51
N SER A 124 18.66 -34.86 -12.82
CA SER A 124 18.62 -35.82 -11.69
C SER A 124 18.16 -35.25 -10.35
N THR A 125 16.93 -35.62 -10.00
CA THR A 125 16.51 -36.28 -8.75
C THR A 125 17.50 -36.25 -7.57
N THR A 126 17.05 -35.79 -6.39
CA THR A 126 16.99 -36.56 -5.11
C THR A 126 16.68 -35.66 -3.90
N ASP A 127 15.84 -36.20 -3.03
CA ASP A 127 15.55 -35.96 -1.61
C ASP A 127 16.20 -34.84 -0.76
N GLN A 128 15.30 -34.26 0.06
CA GLN A 128 15.42 -33.88 1.48
C GLN A 128 16.50 -32.89 1.94
N LYS A 129 16.06 -31.73 2.45
CA LYS A 129 16.51 -31.23 3.75
C LYS A 129 15.56 -30.17 4.32
N ALA A 130 15.01 -30.47 5.50
CA ALA A 130 14.31 -29.50 6.34
C ALA A 130 15.35 -28.60 7.02
N GLU A 131 15.21 -27.28 6.86
CA GLU A 131 15.88 -26.28 7.69
C GLU A 131 14.86 -25.58 8.59
N ASP A 132 15.12 -25.73 9.89
CA ASP A 132 14.55 -25.00 11.00
C ASP A 132 14.88 -23.50 10.85
N GLN A 133 13.90 -22.69 10.45
CA GLN A 133 13.99 -21.23 10.57
C GLN A 133 13.12 -20.75 11.73
N LYS A 134 13.80 -20.39 12.81
CA LYS A 134 13.27 -19.70 13.99
C LYS A 134 12.74 -18.31 13.59
N PRO A 135 11.50 -17.93 13.98
CA PRO A 135 11.00 -16.59 13.70
C PRO A 135 11.68 -15.56 14.61
N VAL A 136 12.35 -14.58 13.99
CA VAL A 136 12.85 -13.37 14.64
C VAL A 136 11.64 -12.48 14.95
N GLN A 137 11.34 -12.31 16.23
CA GLN A 137 10.37 -11.32 16.68
C GLN A 137 11.05 -9.94 16.71
N GLU A 138 10.63 -9.07 15.80
CA GLU A 138 11.06 -7.69 15.71
C GLU A 138 10.28 -6.86 16.75
N THR A 139 10.98 -6.45 17.81
CA THR A 139 10.43 -5.61 18.87
C THR A 139 10.51 -4.14 18.47
N ASN A 140 9.39 -3.58 18.01
CA ASN A 140 9.25 -2.15 17.74
C ASN A 140 9.16 -1.35 19.04
N ALA A 141 10.17 -0.52 19.30
CA ALA A 141 10.17 0.48 20.37
C ALA A 141 9.38 1.75 19.96
N PRO A 142 8.73 2.46 20.92
CA PRO A 142 7.90 3.62 20.60
C PRO A 142 8.73 4.86 20.22
N SER A 143 8.52 5.31 18.98
CA SER A 143 9.10 6.51 18.36
C SER A 143 8.55 7.81 18.96
N LYS A 144 9.44 8.80 19.12
CA LYS A 144 9.12 10.18 19.49
C LYS A 144 8.32 10.84 18.35
N SER A 145 7.15 11.39 18.70
CA SER A 145 6.14 11.87 17.76
C SER A 145 6.64 13.01 16.85
N PRO A 146 6.61 12.86 15.51
CA PRO A 146 6.78 13.98 14.60
C PRO A 146 5.53 14.87 14.63
N LYS A 147 5.78 16.19 14.57
CA LYS A 147 4.76 17.24 14.56
C LYS A 147 3.82 17.06 13.36
N ARG A 148 2.51 17.20 13.64
CA ARG A 148 1.37 17.19 12.72
C ARG A 148 1.62 18.00 11.44
N LEU A 149 2.18 17.37 10.42
CA LEU A 149 1.93 17.71 9.03
C LEU A 149 0.62 17.02 8.62
N SER A 150 -0.15 17.73 7.82
CA SER A 150 -1.58 17.57 7.59
C SER A 150 -2.06 16.16 7.29
N LYS A 151 -3.20 15.84 7.91
CA LYS A 151 -4.10 14.68 7.80
C LYS A 151 -4.69 14.41 6.39
N ARG A 152 -3.95 14.72 5.32
CA ARG A 152 -4.27 14.37 3.93
C ARG A 152 -3.33 13.24 3.49
N ALA A 153 -3.85 12.28 2.74
CA ALA A 153 -3.09 11.31 1.94
C ALA A 153 -2.56 10.01 2.58
N ASP A 154 -3.44 9.28 3.29
CA ASP A 154 -3.42 7.81 3.21
C ASP A 154 -4.65 7.31 2.43
N HIS A 155 -5.07 8.06 1.41
CA HIS A 155 -5.81 7.44 0.30
C HIS A 155 -4.80 6.58 -0.44
N GLN A 156 -4.58 5.38 0.07
CA GLN A 156 -3.58 4.46 -0.45
C GLN A 156 -3.95 4.17 -1.90
N LYS A 157 -3.19 4.75 -2.82
CA LYS A 157 -3.37 4.59 -4.25
C LYS A 157 -3.40 3.09 -4.54
N GLN A 158 -4.48 2.61 -5.15
CA GLN A 158 -4.61 1.22 -5.55
C GLN A 158 -3.37 0.81 -6.35
N THR A 159 -2.76 -0.29 -5.95
CA THR A 159 -1.63 -0.89 -6.65
C THR A 159 -2.08 -1.42 -8.01
N ASP A 160 -1.15 -1.60 -8.95
CA ASP A 160 -1.49 -2.11 -10.28
C ASP A 160 -2.14 -3.50 -10.23
N ILE A 161 -1.78 -4.31 -9.23
CA ILE A 161 -2.39 -5.63 -8.97
C ILE A 161 -3.87 -5.49 -8.60
N GLU A 162 -4.21 -4.50 -7.77
CA GLU A 162 -5.59 -4.25 -7.35
C GLU A 162 -6.44 -3.70 -8.47
N LYS A 163 -5.89 -2.78 -9.28
CA LYS A 163 -6.55 -2.28 -10.48
C LYS A 163 -6.85 -3.40 -11.47
N ALA A 164 -5.90 -4.32 -11.65
CA ALA A 164 -6.06 -5.47 -12.54
C ALA A 164 -6.89 -6.62 -11.94
N ALA A 165 -7.24 -6.58 -10.64
CA ALA A 165 -7.85 -7.69 -9.92
C ALA A 165 -9.19 -8.14 -10.52
N HIS A 166 -9.97 -7.20 -11.06
CA HIS A 166 -11.28 -7.47 -11.64
C HIS A 166 -11.23 -8.07 -13.06
N LEU A 167 -10.04 -8.08 -13.71
CA LEU A 167 -9.89 -8.52 -15.10
C LEU A 167 -9.92 -10.04 -15.26
N SER A 168 -9.44 -10.80 -14.26
CA SER A 168 -9.47 -12.26 -14.28
C SER A 168 -9.49 -12.84 -12.86
N PHE A 169 -9.89 -14.10 -12.74
CA PHE A 169 -9.87 -14.82 -11.47
C PHE A 169 -8.45 -14.91 -10.87
N GLU A 170 -7.43 -15.14 -11.70
CA GLU A 170 -6.03 -15.24 -11.27
C GLU A 170 -5.50 -13.90 -10.77
N ASN A 171 -5.92 -12.78 -11.39
CA ASN A 171 -5.56 -11.46 -10.88
C ASN A 171 -6.26 -11.16 -9.55
N CYS A 172 -7.51 -11.62 -9.38
CA CYS A 172 -8.20 -11.54 -8.09
C CYS A 172 -7.47 -12.35 -7.00
N ALA A 173 -6.98 -13.55 -7.33
CA ALA A 173 -6.16 -14.38 -6.44
C ALA A 173 -4.84 -13.70 -6.06
N LYS A 174 -4.17 -13.06 -7.03
CA LYS A 174 -2.94 -12.26 -6.78
C LYS A 174 -3.21 -11.10 -5.84
N ALA A 175 -4.30 -10.36 -6.04
CA ALA A 175 -4.70 -9.27 -5.15
C ALA A 175 -4.98 -9.77 -3.73
N CYS A 176 -5.66 -10.91 -3.58
CA CYS A 176 -5.86 -11.56 -2.27
C CYS A 176 -4.53 -11.93 -1.59
N THR A 177 -3.56 -12.40 -2.37
CA THR A 177 -2.26 -12.83 -1.84
C THR A 177 -1.37 -11.65 -1.45
N ALA A 178 -1.41 -10.57 -2.23
CA ALA A 178 -0.61 -9.36 -2.03
C ALA A 178 -0.85 -8.71 -0.67
N LYS A 179 -2.08 -8.77 -0.14
CA LYS A 179 -2.43 -8.22 1.17
C LYS A 179 -2.65 -9.33 2.20
N PRO A 180 -1.91 -9.36 3.33
CA PRO A 180 -1.94 -10.45 4.32
C PRO A 180 -3.27 -10.61 5.07
N GLU A 181 -4.16 -9.64 4.95
CA GLU A 181 -5.43 -9.55 5.68
C GLU A 181 -6.58 -10.33 5.04
N TYR A 182 -6.47 -10.74 3.77
CA TYR A 182 -7.54 -11.44 3.06
C TYR A 182 -7.35 -12.95 3.08
N PHE A 183 -8.43 -13.69 3.32
CA PHE A 183 -8.42 -15.16 3.34
C PHE A 183 -9.17 -15.78 2.17
N GLN A 184 -10.12 -15.05 1.60
CA GLN A 184 -10.95 -15.53 0.50
C GLN A 184 -11.11 -14.45 -0.56
N TYR A 185 -11.39 -14.87 -1.78
CA TYR A 185 -11.68 -14.00 -2.90
C TYR A 185 -12.77 -14.60 -3.80
N VAL A 186 -13.46 -13.74 -4.54
CA VAL A 186 -14.47 -14.12 -5.52
C VAL A 186 -14.29 -13.27 -6.76
N HIS A 187 -14.30 -13.91 -7.92
CA HIS A 187 -14.36 -13.23 -9.21
C HIS A 187 -15.66 -13.62 -9.92
N GLY A 188 -16.35 -12.63 -10.48
CA GLY A 188 -17.58 -12.78 -11.23
C GLY A 188 -18.15 -11.42 -11.59
N ASP A 189 -18.90 -11.33 -12.69
CA ASP A 189 -19.53 -10.08 -13.14
C ASP A 189 -18.52 -8.93 -13.33
N ALA A 190 -17.33 -9.24 -13.89
CA ALA A 190 -16.20 -8.31 -14.04
C ALA A 190 -15.81 -7.58 -12.73
N LYS A 191 -16.05 -8.24 -11.59
CA LYS A 191 -15.74 -7.76 -10.24
C LYS A 191 -14.87 -8.78 -9.52
N CYS A 192 -13.94 -8.28 -8.71
CA CYS A 192 -13.19 -9.06 -7.74
C CYS A 192 -13.58 -8.60 -6.33
N LYS A 193 -13.99 -9.52 -5.46
CA LYS A 193 -14.30 -9.24 -4.05
C LYS A 193 -13.32 -9.97 -3.16
N LEU A 194 -12.69 -9.28 -2.23
CA LEU A 194 -11.77 -9.87 -1.25
C LEU A 194 -12.44 -9.89 0.14
N GLY A 195 -12.20 -10.95 0.92
CA GLY A 195 -12.79 -11.13 2.25
C GLY A 195 -11.75 -11.32 3.35
N HIS A 196 -11.91 -10.58 4.45
CA HIS A 196 -11.08 -10.68 5.67
C HIS A 196 -11.48 -11.85 6.60
N SER A 197 -12.52 -12.58 6.23
CA SER A 197 -12.97 -13.81 6.90
C SER A 197 -13.13 -14.89 5.86
N PHE A 198 -12.93 -16.16 6.23
CA PHE A 198 -13.24 -17.28 5.36
C PHE A 198 -14.60 -17.90 5.70
N ARG A 199 -15.43 -18.12 4.69
CA ARG A 199 -16.76 -18.74 4.77
C ARG A 199 -16.87 -19.77 3.66
N LEU A 200 -17.64 -20.83 3.91
CA LEU A 200 -17.85 -21.89 2.93
C LEU A 200 -18.90 -21.54 1.87
N GLY A 201 -19.68 -20.47 2.01
CA GLY A 201 -20.62 -20.04 0.96
C GLY A 201 -21.73 -21.03 0.62
N LYS A 202 -22.34 -20.83 -0.56
CA LYS A 202 -23.30 -21.77 -1.17
C LYS A 202 -23.06 -21.88 -2.67
N TYR A 203 -23.46 -23.01 -3.24
CA TYR A 203 -23.54 -23.18 -4.68
C TYR A 203 -24.47 -22.13 -5.29
N ALA A 204 -23.99 -21.47 -6.35
CA ALA A 204 -24.73 -20.51 -7.15
C ALA A 204 -24.84 -21.10 -8.55
N ALA A 205 -26.02 -21.63 -8.89
CA ALA A 205 -26.26 -22.18 -10.22
C ALA A 205 -26.03 -21.09 -11.28
N PRO A 206 -25.43 -21.42 -12.43
CA PRO A 206 -25.38 -20.51 -13.56
C PRO A 206 -26.79 -20.04 -13.91
N GLY A 207 -26.98 -18.75 -14.18
CA GLY A 207 -28.27 -18.24 -14.65
C GLY A 207 -28.60 -18.78 -16.06
N ASP A 208 -29.89 -18.93 -16.37
CA ASP A 208 -30.36 -19.49 -17.65
C ASP A 208 -29.92 -18.68 -18.88
N TRP A 209 -29.61 -17.39 -18.71
CA TRP A 209 -29.34 -16.45 -19.82
C TRP A 209 -28.00 -15.73 -19.71
N ASP A 210 -27.54 -15.43 -18.49
CA ASP A 210 -26.23 -14.84 -18.24
C ASP A 210 -25.35 -15.83 -17.47
N ARG A 211 -24.32 -16.32 -18.17
CA ARG A 211 -23.24 -17.19 -17.65
C ARG A 211 -22.31 -16.41 -16.73
N ILE A 212 -22.84 -15.79 -15.68
CA ILE A 212 -21.97 -15.23 -14.64
C ILE A 212 -21.41 -16.42 -13.86
N GLU A 213 -20.27 -16.93 -14.32
CA GLU A 213 -19.49 -17.96 -13.66
C GLU A 213 -18.81 -17.31 -12.45
N TRP A 214 -19.47 -17.42 -11.30
CA TRP A 214 -18.85 -17.04 -10.03
C TRP A 214 -17.78 -18.05 -9.69
N ARG A 215 -16.53 -17.60 -9.59
CA ARG A 215 -15.40 -18.41 -9.11
C ARG A 215 -14.95 -17.90 -7.76
N SER A 216 -14.97 -18.78 -6.76
CA SER A 216 -14.49 -18.51 -5.41
C SER A 216 -13.14 -19.16 -5.18
N GLY A 217 -12.27 -18.50 -4.42
CA GLY A 217 -11.02 -19.09 -3.97
C GLY A 217 -10.69 -18.74 -2.52
N TRP A 218 -9.83 -19.58 -1.92
CA TRP A 218 -9.39 -19.45 -0.52
C TRP A 218 -7.87 -19.56 -0.43
N ASN A 219 -7.25 -18.70 0.36
CA ASN A 219 -5.82 -18.80 0.64
C ASN A 219 -5.59 -19.80 1.79
N LEU A 220 -5.62 -21.10 1.46
CA LEU A 220 -5.56 -22.18 2.47
C LEU A 220 -4.29 -22.12 3.32
N THR A 221 -3.15 -21.77 2.73
CA THR A 221 -1.88 -21.58 3.47
C THR A 221 -2.04 -20.55 4.58
N ARG A 222 -2.64 -19.41 4.26
CA ARG A 222 -2.87 -18.34 5.24
C ARG A 222 -3.91 -18.72 6.28
N ILE A 223 -5.01 -19.37 5.87
CA ILE A 223 -6.05 -19.84 6.80
C ILE A 223 -5.46 -20.84 7.79
N ARG A 224 -4.72 -21.85 7.31
CA ARG A 224 -4.02 -22.84 8.16
C ARG A 224 -3.06 -22.17 9.15
N THR A 225 -2.29 -21.20 8.68
CA THR A 225 -1.34 -20.45 9.52
C THR A 225 -2.08 -19.66 10.60
N TRP A 226 -3.15 -18.95 10.22
CA TRP A 226 -3.98 -18.17 11.14
C TRP A 226 -4.67 -19.06 12.18
N THR A 227 -5.24 -20.20 11.78
CA THR A 227 -5.89 -21.15 12.71
C THR A 227 -4.91 -21.75 13.71
N LYS A 228 -3.65 -22.02 13.29
CA LYS A 228 -2.60 -22.48 14.21
C LYS A 228 -2.19 -21.41 15.23
N GLN A 229 -2.15 -20.14 14.82
CA GLN A 229 -1.75 -19.02 15.68
C GLN A 229 -2.88 -18.57 16.64
N LYS A 230 -4.14 -18.72 16.22
CA LYS A 230 -5.30 -18.30 17.02
C LYS A 230 -5.75 -19.44 17.92
N SER A 231 -5.12 -19.54 19.09
CA SER A 231 -5.60 -20.38 20.17
C SER A 231 -6.86 -19.77 20.78
N CYS A 232 -8.03 -20.33 20.50
CA CYS A 232 -9.23 -20.00 21.25
C CYS A 232 -9.24 -20.78 22.56
N GLU A 233 -9.42 -20.10 23.70
CA GLU A 233 -9.60 -20.74 25.03
C GLU A 233 -10.86 -21.61 25.11
N GLY A 234 -11.73 -21.52 24.11
CA GLY A 234 -13.02 -22.19 24.03
C GLY A 234 -14.14 -21.19 23.77
N PRO A 235 -15.36 -21.68 23.50
CA PRO A 235 -16.53 -20.81 23.43
C PRO A 235 -16.83 -20.22 24.81
N LYS A 236 -16.91 -18.89 24.90
CA LYS A 236 -17.44 -18.20 26.09
C LYS A 236 -18.95 -18.06 25.91
N TRP A 237 -19.69 -19.02 26.46
CA TRP A 237 -21.15 -18.95 26.51
C TRP A 237 -21.57 -18.00 27.63
N PRO A 238 -22.53 -17.09 27.40
CA PRO A 238 -23.07 -16.28 28.48
C PRO A 238 -23.93 -17.15 29.43
N ASP A 239 -23.98 -16.76 30.70
CA ASP A 239 -24.56 -17.58 31.79
C ASP A 239 -26.05 -17.93 31.65
N TRP A 240 -26.77 -17.29 30.72
CA TRP A 240 -28.20 -17.49 30.50
C TRP A 240 -28.54 -18.64 29.55
N VAL A 241 -27.55 -19.34 28.98
CA VAL A 241 -27.77 -20.51 28.09
C VAL A 241 -27.92 -21.82 28.89
N GLY A 242 -28.36 -21.73 30.15
CA GLY A 242 -28.54 -22.86 31.09
C GLY A 242 -29.98 -23.34 31.21
#